data_AF-A0AAV7HGC8-F1
#
_entry.id   AF-A0AAV7HGC8-F1
#
_cell.length_a   1.000
_cell.length_b   1.000
_cell.length_c   1.000
_cell.angle_alpha   90.00
_cell.angle_beta   90.00
_cell.angle_gamma   90.00
#
_symmetry.space_group_name_H-M   'P 1'
#
loop_
_entity.id
_entity.type
_entity.pdbx_description
1 polymer ?
#
loop_
_entity_poly.entity_id
_entity_poly.type
_entity_poly.pdbx_seq_one_letter_code
_entity_poly.pdbx_strand_id
1 'polypeptide(L)'
;MGFIRNPVAFLSVLEAVIKSTSYRFILFSAGYEPLDAAIRLFFGTSPSSENLSDLNCGKDCRLIFGDRLLCFSGTAPYIWLFPMCAAVVHHGGSGTTAAALHAGVPQILCPFILDQFYWAERLCWLGVAPEPLERQNLVPDNNDATSIKKAADKLTKAINLALSPTMKEQALKIAESLSVEDGVAEALRVLREQVINPARDGRGAKCSESLTKQ
;
A
#
# COMPACT_ATOMS: atom_id res chain seq x y z
N MET A 1 10.84 4.97 0.55
CA MET A 1 11.47 3.80 1.21
C MET A 1 12.45 4.13 2.35
N GLY A 2 12.94 5.37 2.51
CA GLY A 2 13.81 5.75 3.65
C GLY A 2 13.16 5.76 5.04
N PHE A 3 12.00 5.12 5.22
CA PHE A 3 11.26 5.07 6.49
C PHE A 3 11.45 3.77 7.26
N ILE A 4 11.94 2.70 6.60
CA ILE A 4 12.31 1.46 7.27
C ILE A 4 13.70 1.65 7.89
N ARG A 5 13.73 2.24 9.08
CA ARG A 5 14.97 2.50 9.82
C ARG A 5 15.63 1.24 10.37
N ASN A 6 14.85 0.17 10.55
CA ASN A 6 15.33 -1.12 11.03
C ASN A 6 14.79 -2.27 10.15
N PRO A 7 15.42 -2.54 9.00
CA PRO A 7 14.97 -3.60 8.10
C PRO A 7 15.07 -5.01 8.70
N VAL A 8 16.01 -5.23 9.62
CA VAL A 8 16.15 -6.51 10.31
C VAL A 8 14.95 -6.76 11.23
N ALA A 9 14.55 -5.79 12.05
CA ALA A 9 13.33 -5.93 12.86
C ALA A 9 12.09 -6.17 12.01
N PHE A 10 11.94 -5.44 10.89
CA PHE A 10 10.83 -5.63 9.97
C PHE A 10 10.75 -7.08 9.44
N LEU A 11 11.88 -7.64 8.99
CA LEU A 11 11.95 -9.03 8.54
C LEU A 11 11.70 -10.03 9.67
N SER A 12 12.19 -9.76 10.89
CA SER A 12 11.90 -10.59 12.08
C SER A 12 10.41 -10.59 12.44
N VAL A 13 9.71 -9.46 12.28
CA VAL A 13 8.24 -9.39 12.44
C VAL A 13 7.55 -10.26 11.40
N LEU A 14 7.94 -10.17 10.12
CA LEU A 14 7.39 -11.02 9.07
C LEU A 14 7.68 -12.50 9.33
N GLU A 15 8.89 -12.84 9.76
CA GLU A 15 9.25 -14.21 10.13
C GLU A 15 8.35 -14.74 11.26
N ALA A 16 8.11 -13.94 12.29
CA ALA A 16 7.24 -14.31 13.40
C ALA A 16 5.80 -14.56 12.96
N VAL A 17 5.23 -13.70 12.09
CA VAL A 17 3.90 -13.90 11.50
C VAL A 17 3.87 -15.15 10.61
N ILE A 18 4.90 -15.36 9.79
CA ILE A 18 5.00 -16.54 8.92
C ILE A 18 5.09 -17.82 9.78
N LYS A 19 5.87 -17.83 10.86
CA LYS A 19 5.97 -19.00 11.76
C LYS A 19 4.67 -19.31 12.49
N SER A 20 3.83 -18.32 12.79
CA SER A 20 2.57 -18.50 13.52
C SER A 20 1.34 -18.69 12.63
N THR A 21 1.46 -18.52 11.31
CA THR A 21 0.34 -18.58 10.36
C THR A 21 0.67 -19.44 9.14
N SER A 22 -0.32 -19.70 8.29
CA SER A 22 -0.14 -20.34 6.98
C SER A 22 0.05 -19.34 5.83
N TYR A 23 0.20 -18.04 6.14
CA TYR A 23 0.27 -17.00 5.12
C TYR A 23 1.57 -17.05 4.32
N ARG A 24 1.46 -16.62 3.06
CA ARG A 24 2.57 -16.39 2.14
C ARG A 24 2.58 -14.91 1.76
N PHE A 25 3.76 -14.35 1.61
CA PHE A 25 3.96 -12.93 1.36
C PHE A 25 4.81 -12.71 0.12
N ILE A 26 4.48 -11.64 -0.61
CA ILE A 26 5.35 -11.05 -1.62
C ILE A 26 5.80 -9.70 -1.06
N LEU A 27 7.10 -9.53 -0.88
CA LEU A 27 7.71 -8.30 -0.38
C LEU A 27 8.43 -7.59 -1.52
N PHE A 28 7.97 -6.39 -1.85
CA PHE A 28 8.64 -5.49 -2.78
C PHE A 28 9.67 -4.66 -2.04
N SER A 29 10.96 -4.94 -2.25
CA SER A 29 12.04 -4.10 -1.72
C SER A 29 12.34 -2.90 -2.61
N ALA A 30 11.89 -2.92 -3.87
CA ALA A 30 12.10 -1.90 -4.90
C ALA A 30 13.55 -1.36 -4.97
N GLY A 31 14.53 -2.25 -4.77
CA GLY A 31 15.95 -1.91 -4.80
C GLY A 31 16.43 -1.07 -3.61
N TYR A 32 15.68 -1.01 -2.51
CA TYR A 32 16.10 -0.30 -1.31
C TYR A 32 17.19 -1.07 -0.59
N GLU A 33 18.43 -0.65 -0.81
CA GLU A 33 19.64 -1.38 -0.41
C GLU A 33 19.68 -1.79 1.08
N PRO A 34 19.26 -0.98 2.07
CA PRO A 34 19.22 -1.44 3.46
C PRO A 34 18.29 -2.64 3.70
N LEU A 35 17.17 -2.73 2.97
CA LEU A 35 16.26 -3.87 3.05
C LEU A 35 16.82 -5.06 2.25
N ASP A 36 17.38 -4.83 1.07
CA ASP A 36 18.02 -5.89 0.27
C ASP A 36 19.21 -6.54 1.00
N ALA A 37 20.01 -5.72 1.69
CA ALA A 37 21.09 -6.20 2.56
C ALA A 37 20.57 -7.08 3.70
N ALA A 38 19.48 -6.66 4.36
CA ALA A 38 18.86 -7.47 5.41
C ALA A 38 18.28 -8.78 4.86
N ILE A 39 17.63 -8.76 3.69
CA ILE A 39 17.13 -9.99 3.03
C ILE A 39 18.26 -10.99 2.78
N ARG A 40 19.45 -10.52 2.35
CA ARG A 40 20.62 -11.39 2.15
C ARG A 40 21.11 -12.06 3.43
N LEU A 41 21.03 -11.38 4.58
CA LEU A 41 21.39 -11.97 5.88
C LEU A 41 20.47 -13.13 6.26
N PHE A 42 19.16 -13.00 6.02
CA PHE A 42 18.18 -14.06 6.29
C PHE A 42 18.21 -15.21 5.27
N PHE A 43 18.72 -14.98 4.06
CA PHE A 43 18.94 -16.04 3.08
C PHE A 43 20.12 -16.94 3.45
N GLY A 44 21.23 -16.36 3.92
CA GLY A 44 22.47 -17.09 4.22
C GLY A 44 22.39 -18.06 5.42
N THR A 45 21.29 -18.05 6.18
CA THR A 45 21.09 -18.89 7.37
C THR A 45 20.21 -20.13 7.11
N SER A 46 19.70 -20.31 5.90
CA SER A 46 18.85 -21.47 5.56
C SER A 46 19.68 -22.62 4.96
N PRO A 47 19.71 -23.82 5.58
CA PRO A 47 20.54 -24.94 5.13
C PRO A 47 20.04 -25.66 3.86
N SER A 48 19.01 -25.14 3.17
CA SER A 48 18.35 -25.79 2.03
C SER A 48 18.52 -25.09 0.69
N SER A 49 19.50 -24.19 0.52
CA SER A 49 19.61 -23.34 -0.67
C SER A 49 20.21 -23.99 -1.93
N GLU A 50 20.44 -25.30 -1.96
CA GLU A 50 21.01 -25.96 -3.14
C GLU A 50 20.02 -26.34 -4.25
N ASN A 51 18.70 -26.17 -4.10
CA ASN A 51 17.74 -26.60 -5.14
C ASN A 51 16.68 -25.54 -5.50
N LEU A 52 17.10 -24.34 -5.91
CA LEU A 52 16.20 -23.35 -6.52
C LEU A 52 16.71 -22.84 -7.88
N SER A 53 17.31 -23.72 -8.68
CA SER A 53 17.61 -23.47 -10.10
C SER A 53 16.36 -23.42 -10.99
N ASP A 54 15.18 -23.81 -10.48
CA ASP A 54 14.03 -24.14 -11.32
C ASP A 54 12.89 -23.10 -11.26
N LEU A 55 12.99 -22.08 -10.41
CA LEU A 55 12.21 -20.87 -10.59
C LEU A 55 13.05 -19.91 -11.41
N ASN A 56 12.65 -19.67 -12.66
CA ASN A 56 13.22 -18.69 -13.59
C ASN A 56 12.98 -17.24 -13.10
N CYS A 57 13.03 -17.00 -11.79
CA CYS A 57 12.97 -15.71 -11.17
C CYS A 57 14.39 -15.17 -11.24
N GLY A 58 14.61 -14.13 -12.04
CA GLY A 58 15.94 -13.56 -12.28
C GLY A 58 16.65 -13.10 -11.01
N LYS A 59 17.79 -12.41 -11.17
CA LYS A 59 18.63 -11.89 -10.06
C LYS A 59 17.87 -11.05 -9.01
N ASP A 60 16.64 -10.64 -9.32
CA ASP A 60 15.78 -9.75 -8.55
C ASP A 60 14.83 -10.47 -7.57
N CYS A 61 14.80 -11.81 -7.55
CA CYS A 61 13.94 -12.57 -6.64
C CYS A 61 14.71 -13.40 -5.63
N ARG A 62 14.21 -13.48 -4.39
CA ARG A 62 14.72 -14.37 -3.35
C ARG A 62 13.59 -14.96 -2.53
N LEU A 63 13.63 -16.25 -2.28
CA LEU A 63 12.72 -16.92 -1.35
C LEU A 63 13.41 -17.11 -0.01
N ILE A 64 12.73 -16.73 1.08
CA ILE A 64 13.18 -16.92 2.46
C ILE A 64 12.03 -17.47 3.32
N PHE A 65 12.36 -17.94 4.52
CA PHE A 65 11.41 -18.50 5.50
C PHE A 65 10.62 -19.73 5.00
N GLY A 66 11.33 -20.66 4.34
CA GLY A 66 10.74 -21.90 3.80
C GLY A 66 9.81 -21.63 2.63
N ASP A 67 10.25 -20.79 1.68
CA ASP A 67 9.54 -20.39 0.46
C ASP A 67 8.18 -19.71 0.69
N ARG A 68 7.98 -19.14 1.87
CA ARG A 68 6.75 -18.42 2.23
C ARG A 68 6.88 -16.90 2.13
N LEU A 69 8.08 -16.38 1.96
CA LEU A 69 8.31 -14.97 1.65
C LEU A 69 9.12 -14.85 0.35
N LEU A 70 8.45 -14.39 -0.71
CA LEU A 70 9.09 -13.99 -1.96
C LEU A 70 9.49 -12.52 -1.85
N CYS A 71 10.78 -12.26 -1.77
CA CYS A 71 11.36 -10.92 -1.85
C CYS A 71 11.66 -10.58 -3.31
N PHE A 72 11.17 -9.44 -3.79
CA PHE A 72 11.36 -8.98 -5.16
C PHE A 72 11.86 -7.53 -5.18
N SER A 73 13.03 -7.30 -5.78
CA SER A 73 13.65 -5.97 -5.88
C SER A 73 13.17 -5.16 -7.08
N GLY A 74 12.48 -5.80 -8.03
CA GLY A 74 11.92 -5.13 -9.20
C GLY A 74 10.58 -4.44 -8.95
N THR A 75 9.94 -4.06 -10.05
CA THR A 75 8.58 -3.51 -10.07
C THR A 75 7.62 -4.50 -10.72
N ALA A 76 6.37 -4.53 -10.25
CA ALA A 76 5.31 -5.34 -10.85
C ALA A 76 4.08 -4.46 -11.12
N PRO A 77 3.36 -4.66 -12.25
CA PRO A 77 2.12 -3.96 -12.50
C PRO A 77 1.06 -4.35 -11.47
N TYR A 78 0.60 -3.39 -10.66
CA TYR A 78 -0.42 -3.65 -9.63
C TYR A 78 -1.74 -4.14 -10.20
N ILE A 79 -2.11 -3.68 -11.40
CA ILE A 79 -3.32 -4.14 -12.10
C ILE A 79 -3.32 -5.64 -12.40
N TRP A 80 -2.13 -6.22 -12.61
CA TRP A 80 -1.97 -7.65 -12.81
C TRP A 80 -1.84 -8.38 -11.46
N LEU A 81 -1.05 -7.83 -10.54
CA LEU A 81 -0.70 -8.50 -9.30
C LEU A 81 -1.84 -8.54 -8.27
N PHE A 82 -2.48 -7.40 -8.01
CA PHE A 82 -3.40 -7.27 -6.88
C PHE A 82 -4.63 -8.19 -6.98
N PRO A 83 -5.24 -8.45 -8.15
CA PRO A 83 -6.32 -9.42 -8.25
C PRO A 83 -5.97 -10.84 -7.79
N MET A 84 -4.67 -11.18 -7.71
CA MET A 84 -4.18 -12.47 -7.21
C MET A 84 -3.84 -12.44 -5.70
N CYS A 85 -3.92 -11.27 -5.05
CA CYS A 85 -3.59 -11.09 -3.64
C CYS A 85 -4.85 -11.20 -2.77
N ALA A 86 -4.71 -11.79 -1.59
CA ALA A 86 -5.79 -11.84 -0.60
C ALA A 86 -5.95 -10.54 0.20
N ALA A 87 -4.85 -9.79 0.37
CA ALA A 87 -4.78 -8.48 1.00
C ALA A 87 -3.50 -7.75 0.55
N VAL A 88 -3.45 -6.43 0.68
CA VAL A 88 -2.26 -5.61 0.37
C VAL A 88 -1.81 -4.83 1.59
N VAL A 89 -0.57 -5.04 2.05
CA VAL A 89 0.06 -4.24 3.12
C VAL A 89 0.89 -3.13 2.49
N HIS A 90 0.59 -1.87 2.80
CA HIS A 90 1.34 -0.75 2.24
C HIS A 90 1.26 0.52 3.09
N HIS A 91 2.07 1.51 2.74
CA HIS A 91 2.16 2.78 3.47
C HIS A 91 0.99 3.77 3.26
N GLY A 92 0.03 3.50 2.37
CA GLY A 92 -1.05 4.44 2.08
C GLY A 92 -0.76 5.47 0.98
N GLY A 93 0.21 5.22 0.09
CA GLY A 93 0.44 6.08 -1.08
C GLY A 93 -0.76 6.02 -2.04
N SER A 94 -1.24 7.18 -2.50
CA SER A 94 -2.48 7.33 -3.28
C SER A 94 -2.60 6.37 -4.47
N GLY A 95 -1.53 6.18 -5.25
CA GLY A 95 -1.52 5.25 -6.39
C GLY A 95 -1.70 3.78 -5.99
N THR A 96 -1.04 3.34 -4.92
CA THR A 96 -1.20 1.97 -4.39
C THR A 96 -2.59 1.79 -3.80
N THR A 97 -3.07 2.78 -3.04
CA THR A 97 -4.42 2.82 -2.47
C THR A 97 -5.48 2.65 -3.57
N ALA A 98 -5.41 3.47 -4.61
CA ALA A 98 -6.34 3.44 -5.73
C ALA A 98 -6.28 2.11 -6.48
N ALA A 99 -5.07 1.60 -6.78
CA ALA A 99 -4.91 0.33 -7.47
C ALA A 99 -5.52 -0.85 -6.70
N ALA A 100 -5.36 -0.88 -5.37
CA ALA A 100 -5.95 -1.93 -4.53
C ALA A 100 -7.47 -1.79 -4.37
N LEU A 101 -8.00 -0.55 -4.35
CA LEU A 101 -9.45 -0.30 -4.39
C LEU A 101 -10.06 -0.79 -5.71
N HIS A 102 -9.45 -0.48 -6.84
CA HIS A 102 -9.91 -0.98 -8.15
C HIS A 102 -9.82 -2.50 -8.27
N ALA A 103 -8.83 -3.13 -7.64
CA ALA A 103 -8.71 -4.58 -7.61
C ALA A 103 -9.72 -5.27 -6.66
N GLY A 104 -10.44 -4.51 -5.83
CA GLY A 104 -11.38 -5.06 -4.85
C GLY A 104 -10.71 -5.84 -3.72
N VAL A 105 -9.49 -5.46 -3.35
CA VAL A 105 -8.67 -6.19 -2.38
C VAL A 105 -8.61 -5.43 -1.06
N PRO A 106 -8.87 -6.09 0.09
CA PRO A 106 -8.67 -5.51 1.41
C PRO A 106 -7.24 -5.00 1.63
N GLN A 107 -7.11 -3.89 2.35
CA GLN A 107 -5.82 -3.21 2.52
C GLN A 107 -5.44 -3.13 4.00
N ILE A 108 -4.13 -3.11 4.28
CA ILE A 108 -3.58 -2.91 5.62
C ILE A 108 -2.58 -1.77 5.52
N LEU A 109 -2.91 -0.65 6.15
CA LEU A 109 -2.17 0.59 6.00
C LEU A 109 -1.25 0.83 7.18
N CYS A 110 -0.01 1.22 6.89
CA CYS A 110 0.96 1.70 7.87
C CYS A 110 1.49 3.07 7.41
N PRO A 111 0.75 4.16 7.68
CA PRO A 111 1.12 5.49 7.21
C PRO A 111 2.36 6.03 7.92
N PHE A 112 3.17 6.81 7.18
CA PHE A 112 4.38 7.45 7.69
C PHE A 112 4.34 8.97 7.56
N ILE A 113 3.78 9.51 6.48
CA ILE A 113 3.84 10.95 6.17
C ILE A 113 2.59 11.44 5.43
N LEU A 114 2.30 12.75 5.56
CA LEU A 114 1.39 13.50 4.68
C LEU A 114 0.01 12.84 4.49
N ASP A 115 -0.40 12.68 3.24
CA ASP A 115 -1.70 12.17 2.80
C ASP A 115 -1.91 10.68 3.12
N GLN A 116 -0.86 9.95 3.49
CA GLN A 116 -0.96 8.55 3.87
C GLN A 116 -1.88 8.36 5.07
N PHE A 117 -1.85 9.27 6.05
CA PHE A 117 -2.73 9.23 7.22
C PHE A 117 -4.18 9.42 6.84
N TYR A 118 -4.46 10.35 5.93
CA TYR A 118 -5.80 10.58 5.38
C TYR A 118 -6.32 9.32 4.70
N TRP A 119 -5.55 8.70 3.81
CA TRP A 119 -5.97 7.47 3.14
C TRP A 119 -6.20 6.32 4.12
N ALA A 120 -5.33 6.15 5.11
CA ALA A 120 -5.47 5.12 6.13
C ALA A 120 -6.78 5.26 6.92
N GLU A 121 -7.12 6.47 7.36
CA GLU A 121 -8.39 6.75 8.03
C GLU A 121 -9.60 6.53 7.11
N ARG A 122 -9.55 7.03 5.87
CA ARG A 122 -10.67 6.90 4.92
C ARG A 122 -10.95 5.44 4.57
N LEU A 123 -9.93 4.63 4.35
CA LEU A 123 -10.09 3.22 4.02
C LEU A 123 -10.63 2.42 5.22
N CYS A 124 -10.21 2.77 6.43
CA CYS A 124 -10.79 2.20 7.65
C CYS A 124 -12.29 2.55 7.76
N TRP A 125 -12.67 3.81 7.52
CA TRP A 125 -14.08 4.23 7.56
C TRP A 125 -14.93 3.60 6.46
N LEU A 126 -14.36 3.39 5.28
CA LEU A 126 -15.02 2.68 4.19
C LEU A 126 -15.19 1.19 4.46
N GLY A 127 -14.56 0.64 5.50
CA GLY A 127 -14.64 -0.77 5.86
C GLY A 127 -13.85 -1.68 4.93
N VAL A 128 -12.85 -1.16 4.21
CA VAL A 128 -11.96 -1.91 3.29
C VAL A 128 -10.54 -2.09 3.85
N ALA A 129 -10.30 -1.58 5.05
CA ALA A 129 -9.08 -1.76 5.82
C ALA A 129 -9.38 -1.83 7.32
N PRO A 130 -8.57 -2.53 8.14
CA PRO A 130 -8.63 -2.40 9.59
C PRO A 130 -8.10 -1.03 10.03
N GLU A 131 -8.15 -0.77 11.34
CA GLU A 131 -7.50 0.39 11.94
C GLU A 131 -6.02 0.48 11.50
N PRO A 132 -5.53 1.67 11.11
CA PRO A 132 -4.17 1.82 10.61
C PRO A 132 -3.13 1.34 11.61
N LEU A 133 -2.13 0.62 11.12
CA LEU A 133 -0.98 0.23 11.90
C LEU A 133 -0.10 1.45 12.18
N GLU A 134 0.39 1.55 13.42
CA GLU A 134 1.46 2.48 13.73
C GLU A 134 2.78 1.94 13.17
N ARG A 135 3.74 2.82 12.87
CA ARG A 135 5.08 2.42 12.39
C ARG A 135 5.70 1.30 13.23
N GLN A 136 5.61 1.42 14.55
CA GLN A 136 6.19 0.46 15.50
C GLN A 136 5.53 -0.93 15.46
N ASN A 137 4.36 -1.07 14.82
CA ASN A 137 3.70 -2.36 14.61
C ASN A 137 4.24 -3.13 13.41
N LEU A 138 5.01 -2.49 12.52
CA LEU A 138 5.70 -3.14 11.40
C LEU A 138 7.22 -3.05 11.51
N VAL A 139 7.73 -1.89 11.94
CA VAL A 139 9.17 -1.62 12.04
C VAL A 139 9.50 -1.18 13.47
N PRO A 140 9.60 -2.13 14.42
CA PRO A 140 10.08 -1.85 15.77
C PRO A 140 11.47 -1.19 15.75
N ASP A 141 11.73 -0.31 16.71
CA ASP A 141 13.01 0.40 16.79
C ASP A 141 14.14 -0.47 17.33
N ASN A 142 13.81 -1.58 17.99
CA ASN A 142 14.74 -2.54 18.56
C ASN A 142 14.42 -3.96 18.07
N ASN A 143 15.35 -4.89 18.33
CA ASN A 143 15.27 -6.28 17.87
C ASN A 143 14.91 -7.25 19.01
N ASP A 144 14.43 -6.76 20.15
CA ASP A 144 14.12 -7.63 21.28
C ASP A 144 12.87 -8.49 21.00
N ALA A 145 12.87 -9.71 21.52
CA ALA A 145 11.82 -10.69 21.24
C ALA A 145 10.42 -10.21 21.64
N THR A 146 10.30 -9.35 22.66
CA THR A 146 9.01 -8.83 23.13
C THR A 146 8.43 -7.83 22.12
N SER A 147 9.26 -6.90 21.65
CA SER A 147 8.86 -5.90 20.66
C SER A 147 8.50 -6.53 19.32
N ILE A 148 9.30 -7.50 18.85
CA ILE A 148 9.00 -8.27 17.64
C ILE A 148 7.68 -9.03 17.77
N LYS A 149 7.47 -9.73 18.89
CA LYS A 149 6.23 -10.48 19.15
C LYS A 149 5.02 -9.56 19.16
N LYS A 150 5.09 -8.43 19.87
CA LYS A 150 4.00 -7.44 19.94
C LYS A 150 3.63 -6.91 18.56
N ALA A 151 4.62 -6.59 17.73
CA ALA A 151 4.42 -6.13 16.36
C ALA A 151 3.80 -7.24 15.48
N ALA A 152 4.30 -8.46 15.58
CA ALA A 152 3.76 -9.62 14.86
C ALA A 152 2.31 -9.93 15.24
N ASP A 153 1.96 -9.84 16.53
CA ASP A 153 0.59 -10.04 17.01
C ASP A 153 -0.37 -8.98 16.44
N LYS A 154 0.09 -7.72 16.38
CA LYS A 154 -0.67 -6.61 15.77
C LYS A 154 -0.87 -6.81 14.27
N LEU A 155 0.20 -7.15 13.54
CA LEU A 155 0.13 -7.43 12.11
C LEU A 155 -0.78 -8.63 11.82
N THR A 156 -0.65 -9.72 12.58
CA THR A 156 -1.50 -10.92 12.43
C THR A 156 -2.97 -10.57 12.65
N LYS A 157 -3.29 -9.78 13.68
CA LYS A 157 -4.66 -9.31 13.93
C LYS A 157 -5.18 -8.48 12.77
N ALA A 158 -4.39 -7.56 12.23
CA ALA A 158 -4.76 -6.74 11.09
C ALA A 158 -5.01 -7.59 9.83
N ILE A 159 -4.16 -8.59 9.57
CA ILE A 159 -4.35 -9.54 8.46
C ILE A 159 -5.64 -10.33 8.64
N ASN A 160 -5.91 -10.87 9.82
CA ASN A 160 -7.15 -11.62 10.07
C ASN A 160 -8.41 -10.77 9.88
N LEU A 161 -8.37 -9.49 10.29
CA LEU A 161 -9.46 -8.55 10.03
C LEU A 161 -9.62 -8.25 8.55
N ALA A 162 -8.52 -7.98 7.84
CA ALA A 162 -8.53 -7.75 6.39
C ALA A 162 -9.08 -8.94 5.61
N LEU A 163 -8.79 -10.17 6.08
CA LEU A 163 -9.24 -11.40 5.45
C LEU A 163 -10.68 -11.81 5.82
N SER A 164 -11.35 -11.04 6.69
CA SER A 164 -12.74 -11.31 7.09
C SER A 164 -13.70 -11.23 5.89
N PRO A 165 -14.78 -12.03 5.88
CA PRO A 165 -15.76 -11.99 4.78
C PRO A 165 -16.36 -10.60 4.57
N THR A 166 -16.67 -9.88 5.66
CA THR A 166 -17.27 -8.55 5.61
C THR A 166 -16.37 -7.53 4.93
N MET A 167 -15.07 -7.53 5.26
CA MET A 167 -14.13 -6.58 4.66
C MET A 167 -13.84 -6.91 3.18
N LYS A 168 -13.80 -8.19 2.83
CA LYS A 168 -13.69 -8.64 1.44
C LYS A 168 -14.88 -8.23 0.58
N GLU A 169 -16.09 -8.47 1.09
CA GLU A 169 -17.34 -8.09 0.41
C GLU A 169 -17.40 -6.56 0.20
N GLN A 170 -17.02 -5.79 1.23
CA GLN A 170 -16.99 -4.35 1.12
C GLN A 170 -15.94 -3.85 0.12
N ALA A 171 -14.75 -4.47 0.06
CA ALA A 171 -13.73 -4.14 -0.93
C ALA A 171 -14.21 -4.39 -2.37
N LEU A 172 -14.88 -5.52 -2.61
CA LEU A 172 -15.49 -5.83 -3.90
C LEU A 172 -16.57 -4.84 -4.29
N LYS A 173 -17.47 -4.49 -3.36
CA LYS A 173 -18.53 -3.51 -3.59
C LYS A 173 -18.00 -2.12 -3.97
N ILE A 174 -16.91 -1.68 -3.33
CA ILE A 174 -16.26 -0.43 -3.69
C ILE A 174 -15.63 -0.54 -5.09
N ALA A 175 -14.97 -1.65 -5.41
CA ALA A 175 -14.40 -1.87 -6.75
C ALA A 175 -15.46 -1.85 -7.86
N GLU A 176 -16.61 -2.50 -7.63
CA GLU A 176 -17.76 -2.47 -8.54
C GLU A 176 -18.27 -1.03 -8.75
N SER A 177 -18.37 -0.26 -7.67
CA SER A 177 -18.79 1.14 -7.72
C SER A 177 -17.80 2.00 -8.52
N LEU A 178 -16.50 1.79 -8.32
CA LEU A 178 -15.45 2.48 -9.08
C LEU A 178 -15.38 2.04 -10.55
N SER A 179 -15.79 0.81 -10.86
CA SER A 179 -15.67 0.25 -12.22
C SER A 179 -16.57 0.95 -13.26
N VAL A 180 -17.65 1.59 -12.80
CA VAL A 180 -18.58 2.35 -13.65
C VAL A 180 -18.23 3.84 -13.75
N GLU A 181 -17.21 4.29 -13.03
CA GLU A 181 -16.76 5.68 -13.07
C GLU A 181 -15.82 5.93 -14.26
N ASP A 182 -15.99 7.08 -14.92
CA ASP A 182 -15.00 7.61 -15.87
C ASP A 182 -14.43 8.93 -15.32
N GLY A 183 -13.49 8.78 -14.39
CA GLY A 183 -12.86 9.93 -13.72
C GLY A 183 -12.08 10.83 -14.69
N VAL A 184 -11.57 10.28 -15.81
CA VAL A 184 -10.84 11.07 -16.82
C VAL A 184 -11.81 11.92 -17.62
N ALA A 185 -12.91 11.34 -18.11
CA ALA A 185 -13.93 12.10 -18.82
C ALA A 185 -14.55 13.18 -17.93
N GLU A 186 -14.81 12.87 -16.65
CA GLU A 186 -15.35 13.85 -15.71
C GLU A 186 -14.35 14.98 -15.42
N ALA A 187 -13.07 14.66 -15.20
CA ALA A 187 -12.03 15.67 -15.06
C ALA A 187 -11.92 16.57 -16.30
N LEU A 188 -11.97 15.99 -17.51
CA LEU A 188 -11.96 16.73 -18.76
C LEU A 188 -13.21 17.61 -18.92
N ARG A 189 -14.39 17.12 -18.52
CA ARG A 189 -15.63 17.90 -18.52
C ARG A 189 -15.49 19.13 -17.64
N VAL A 190 -15.06 18.94 -16.39
CA VAL A 190 -14.85 20.03 -15.42
C VAL A 190 -13.81 21.03 -15.90
N LEU A 191 -12.66 20.57 -16.41
CA LEU A 191 -11.61 21.45 -16.94
C LEU A 191 -12.10 22.27 -18.14
N ARG A 192 -12.87 21.66 -19.04
CA ARG A 192 -13.46 22.37 -20.19
C ARG A 192 -14.43 23.46 -19.74
N GLU A 193 -15.29 23.18 -18.77
CA GLU A 193 -16.29 24.12 -18.28
C GLU A 193 -15.70 25.24 -17.43
N GLN A 194 -14.69 24.96 -16.60
CA GLN A 194 -14.21 25.92 -15.60
C GLN A 194 -12.94 26.67 -16.02
N VAL A 195 -12.13 26.09 -16.91
CA VAL A 195 -10.82 26.65 -17.28
C VAL A 195 -10.79 27.11 -18.74
N ILE A 196 -11.29 26.30 -19.67
CA ILE A 196 -11.19 26.58 -21.11
C ILE A 196 -12.34 27.48 -21.59
N ASN A 197 -13.56 27.13 -21.21
CA ASN A 197 -14.77 27.89 -21.51
C ASN A 197 -15.48 28.27 -20.21
N PRO A 198 -14.83 29.01 -19.29
CA PRO A 198 -15.58 29.58 -18.19
C PRO A 198 -16.70 30.36 -18.84
N ALA A 199 -17.95 29.99 -18.54
CA ALA A 199 -19.09 30.79 -18.97
C ALA A 199 -18.71 32.24 -18.70
N ARG A 200 -18.92 33.13 -19.68
CA ARG A 200 -18.83 34.59 -19.49
C ARG A 200 -19.83 34.95 -18.41
N ASP A 201 -19.44 34.74 -17.17
CA ASP A 201 -20.25 35.01 -16.00
C ASP A 201 -20.44 36.51 -16.04
N GLY A 202 -21.69 36.91 -16.27
CA GLY A 202 -22.12 38.24 -16.66
C GLY A 202 -21.96 39.28 -15.56
N ARG A 203 -20.82 39.32 -14.87
CA ARG A 203 -20.32 40.52 -14.19
C ARG A 203 -19.74 41.45 -15.24
N GLY A 204 -20.67 42.02 -16.01
CA GLY A 204 -20.40 43.15 -16.88
C GLY A 204 -19.63 44.21 -16.12
N ALA A 205 -18.57 44.69 -16.77
CA ALA A 205 -17.92 45.93 -16.46
C ALA A 205 -18.96 47.00 -16.09
N LYS A 206 -18.93 47.44 -14.84
CA LYS A 206 -19.28 48.83 -14.51
C LYS A 206 -17.98 49.52 -14.13
N CYS A 207 -17.15 49.76 -15.15
CA CYS A 207 -16.28 50.92 -15.12
C CYS A 207 -17.19 52.09 -15.50
N SER A 208 -17.90 52.65 -14.51
CA SER A 208 -18.66 53.87 -14.72
C SER A 208 -17.67 55.01 -14.93
N GLU A 209 -17.59 55.48 -16.17
CA GLU A 209 -17.24 56.86 -16.46
C GLU A 209 -18.15 57.77 -15.61
N SER A 210 -17.53 58.58 -14.76
CA SER A 210 -18.11 59.83 -14.31
C SER A 210 -17.05 60.93 -14.47
N LEU A 211 -16.98 61.43 -15.70
CA LEU A 211 -16.56 62.80 -15.99
C LEU A 211 -17.46 63.78 -15.22
N THR A 212 -16.86 64.69 -14.46
CA THR A 212 -17.08 66.16 -14.38
C THR A 212 -17.21 66.78 -12.98
N LYS A 213 -16.40 67.85 -12.79
CA LYS A 213 -16.50 69.01 -11.87
C LYS A 213 -16.16 68.70 -10.39
N GLN A 214 -15.26 69.40 -9.71
CA GLN A 214 -14.73 70.76 -9.78
C GLN A 214 -13.20 70.81 -9.63
#